data_AF-A0A1X7A292-F1
#
_entry.id   AF-A0A1X7A292-F1
#
_cell.length_a   1.000
_cell.length_b   1.000
_cell.length_c   1.000
_cell.angle_alpha   90.00
_cell.angle_beta   90.00
_cell.angle_gamma   90.00
#
_symmetry.space_group_name_H-M   'P 1'
#
loop_
_entity.id
_entity.type
_entity.pdbx_description
1 polymer ?
#
loop_
_entity_poly.entity_id
_entity_poly.type
_entity_poly.pdbx_seq_one_letter_code
_entity_poly.pdbx_strand_id
1 'polypeptide(L)'
;MITPRPFQMVVGALALAGVAKASLLIGGVGMHAGPDAAPQPSRPGLFVSAANAAAGDPAPEPAPEPAPAPAETVIPQSCAAPEEVLSAIATERGLLDEQRAALNDRASEIALAEETLAIETARLEELRGELEGLLTKIDEARQADVERLVALYVNMKPREAATIMNDLDIEVAVTVLGAMPERDAAPVLAAMNVVRAQAISMIILERSKLPGDQRLNGIRLQ
;
A
#
# COMPACT_ATOMS: atom_id res chain seq x y z
N MET A 1 36.82 48.66 -4.00
CA MET A 1 35.51 49.26 -4.34
C MET A 1 34.85 48.35 -5.38
N ILE A 2 33.75 47.70 -4.97
CA ILE A 2 32.63 47.18 -5.77
C ILE A 2 32.99 46.39 -7.06
N THR A 3 32.88 45.06 -6.97
CA THR A 3 32.64 44.18 -8.12
C THR A 3 31.24 43.56 -7.98
N PRO A 4 30.38 43.57 -9.03
CA PRO A 4 29.05 42.98 -8.98
C PRO A 4 29.08 41.48 -9.34
N ARG A 5 28.25 40.70 -8.63
CA ARG A 5 28.03 39.25 -8.84
C ARG A 5 26.99 38.99 -9.95
N PRO A 6 27.26 38.08 -10.90
CA PRO A 6 26.27 37.60 -11.86
C PRO A 6 25.76 36.20 -11.48
N PHE A 7 24.56 36.12 -10.87
CA PHE A 7 23.86 34.83 -10.71
C PHE A 7 22.35 35.04 -10.54
N GLN A 8 21.71 35.53 -11.60
CA GLN A 8 20.24 35.64 -11.73
C GLN A 8 19.89 35.30 -13.17
N MET A 9 19.97 34.01 -13.53
CA MET A 9 19.27 33.42 -14.67
C MET A 9 19.26 31.91 -14.44
N VAL A 10 18.10 31.35 -14.11
CA VAL A 10 17.51 30.07 -14.57
C VAL A 10 16.29 29.81 -13.68
N VAL A 11 15.16 30.43 -14.03
CA VAL A 11 13.83 29.88 -13.76
C VAL A 11 13.11 29.90 -15.09
N GLY A 12 13.16 28.77 -15.81
CA GLY A 12 12.35 28.51 -17.00
C GLY A 12 10.87 28.44 -16.59
N ALA A 13 9.95 29.09 -17.29
CA ALA A 13 9.48 28.74 -18.64
C ALA A 13 8.83 27.33 -18.69
N LEU A 14 7.57 27.22 -18.26
CA LEU A 14 6.55 26.43 -18.96
C LEU A 14 5.15 26.74 -18.41
N ALA A 15 4.36 27.53 -19.14
CA ALA A 15 2.92 27.67 -18.93
C ALA A 15 2.28 27.65 -20.32
N LEU A 16 1.54 26.59 -20.66
CA LEU A 16 0.60 26.61 -21.79
C LEU A 16 -0.40 25.44 -21.73
N ALA A 17 -1.68 25.82 -21.94
CA ALA A 17 -2.84 25.05 -22.41
C ALA A 17 -3.45 23.98 -21.46
N GLY A 18 -4.78 23.82 -21.30
CA GLY A 18 -5.95 24.24 -22.09
C GLY A 18 -6.90 23.03 -22.29
N VAL A 19 -8.20 23.27 -22.49
CA VAL A 19 -9.36 22.33 -22.68
C VAL A 19 -10.10 22.00 -21.37
N ALA A 20 -11.32 22.45 -21.04
CA ALA A 20 -12.61 22.71 -21.71
C ALA A 20 -13.61 21.51 -21.70
N LYS A 21 -14.63 21.64 -20.83
CA LYS A 21 -16.04 21.19 -20.86
C LYS A 21 -16.42 19.79 -21.41
N ALA A 22 -17.15 19.03 -20.59
CA ALA A 22 -18.35 18.29 -21.03
C ALA A 22 -19.36 18.15 -19.88
N SER A 23 -20.61 18.51 -20.16
CA SER A 23 -21.76 18.49 -19.27
C SER A 23 -22.73 17.38 -19.69
N LEU A 24 -23.41 16.77 -18.70
CA LEU A 24 -24.74 16.10 -18.77
C LEU A 24 -24.96 14.97 -19.79
N LEU A 25 -25.43 13.81 -19.30
CA LEU A 25 -26.83 13.35 -19.49
C LEU A 25 -27.09 11.93 -18.91
N ILE A 26 -28.27 11.79 -18.28
CA ILE A 26 -29.10 10.57 -18.08
C ILE A 26 -28.55 9.55 -17.05
N GLY A 27 -29.24 9.12 -15.99
CA GLY A 27 -30.67 9.08 -15.71
C GLY A 27 -31.13 7.62 -15.57
N GLY A 28 -31.32 7.15 -14.33
CA GLY A 28 -32.38 6.20 -13.99
C GLY A 28 -32.07 4.71 -13.79
N VAL A 29 -32.42 4.25 -12.59
CA VAL A 29 -33.00 2.93 -12.21
C VAL A 29 -32.04 1.75 -12.03
N GLY A 30 -32.06 1.17 -10.82
CA GLY A 30 -31.50 -0.18 -10.61
C GLY A 30 -31.25 -0.58 -9.16
N MET A 31 -32.28 -0.58 -8.32
CA MET A 31 -32.33 -1.43 -7.11
C MET A 31 -32.09 -2.89 -7.52
N HIS A 32 -31.15 -3.61 -6.90
CA HIS A 32 -31.13 -5.06 -6.58
C HIS A 32 -29.76 -5.38 -5.94
N ALA A 33 -29.68 -5.54 -4.63
CA ALA A 33 -29.85 -6.85 -3.96
C ALA A 33 -28.90 -7.89 -4.57
N GLY A 34 -27.70 -8.00 -3.98
CA GLY A 34 -26.70 -8.98 -4.38
C GLY A 34 -27.13 -10.41 -4.05
N PRO A 35 -26.76 -11.37 -4.93
CA PRO A 35 -26.59 -12.75 -4.53
C PRO A 35 -25.31 -13.31 -5.16
N ASP A 36 -24.21 -13.37 -4.43
CA ASP A 36 -23.04 -14.15 -4.87
C ASP A 36 -22.47 -14.96 -3.71
N ALA A 37 -23.01 -16.15 -3.55
CA ALA A 37 -22.35 -17.27 -2.90
C ALA A 37 -22.76 -18.56 -3.63
N ALA A 38 -22.03 -18.90 -4.68
CA ALA A 38 -22.10 -20.21 -5.34
C ALA A 38 -20.86 -21.05 -4.95
N PRO A 39 -21.02 -22.25 -4.39
CA PRO A 39 -19.93 -23.21 -4.22
C PRO A 39 -19.75 -24.12 -5.45
N GLN A 40 -18.50 -24.54 -5.65
CA GLN A 40 -17.96 -25.31 -6.79
C GLN A 40 -18.47 -26.77 -6.87
N PRO A 41 -18.45 -27.41 -8.07
CA PRO A 41 -18.75 -28.82 -8.23
C PRO A 41 -17.54 -29.75 -8.02
N SER A 42 -17.80 -30.85 -7.32
CA SER A 42 -16.89 -31.92 -6.90
C SER A 42 -16.47 -32.88 -8.02
N ARG A 43 -15.19 -33.28 -8.06
CA ARG A 43 -14.63 -34.33 -8.93
C ARG A 43 -14.85 -35.75 -8.34
N PRO A 44 -15.05 -36.80 -9.15
CA PRO A 44 -15.31 -38.16 -8.67
C PRO A 44 -14.02 -38.94 -8.36
N GLY A 45 -14.15 -39.87 -7.39
CA GLY A 45 -13.07 -40.60 -6.73
C GLY A 45 -12.48 -41.79 -7.51
N LEU A 46 -11.20 -42.02 -7.21
CA LEU A 46 -10.40 -43.20 -7.55
C LEU A 46 -10.74 -44.35 -6.60
N PHE A 47 -11.11 -45.51 -7.13
CA PHE A 47 -11.14 -46.77 -6.39
C PHE A 47 -9.83 -47.54 -6.61
N VAL A 48 -9.12 -47.77 -5.52
CA VAL A 48 -8.00 -48.73 -5.41
C VAL A 48 -8.60 -50.07 -5.01
N SER A 49 -8.29 -51.13 -5.77
CA SER A 49 -8.65 -52.51 -5.44
C SER A 49 -7.39 -53.28 -5.06
N ALA A 50 -7.40 -53.88 -3.87
CA ALA A 50 -6.41 -54.82 -3.40
C ALA A 50 -7.11 -55.96 -2.65
N ALA A 51 -6.97 -57.18 -3.15
CA ALA A 51 -6.97 -58.41 -2.35
C ALA A 51 -6.44 -59.57 -3.20
N ASN A 52 -5.25 -60.03 -2.85
CA ASN A 52 -4.66 -61.29 -3.29
C ASN A 52 -4.91 -62.33 -2.18
N ALA A 53 -5.37 -63.54 -2.53
CA ALA A 53 -5.01 -64.79 -1.85
C ALA A 53 -5.68 -66.00 -2.50
N ALA A 54 -4.90 -66.80 -3.23
CA ALA A 54 -5.07 -68.25 -3.27
C ALA A 54 -3.74 -68.87 -3.71
N ALA A 55 -3.14 -69.63 -2.80
CA ALA A 55 -1.94 -70.42 -3.03
C ALA A 55 -2.28 -71.77 -3.68
N GLY A 56 -1.38 -72.29 -4.51
CA GLY A 56 -1.38 -73.71 -4.91
C GLY A 56 -0.85 -73.95 -6.31
N ASP A 57 0.46 -74.19 -6.42
CA ASP A 57 1.09 -74.97 -7.52
C ASP A 57 1.04 -76.48 -7.15
N PRO A 58 1.09 -77.46 -8.08
CA PRO A 58 2.14 -77.55 -9.11
C PRO A 58 1.73 -78.02 -10.53
N ALA A 59 2.67 -77.73 -11.46
CA ALA A 59 2.86 -78.10 -12.87
C ALA A 59 2.48 -79.55 -13.32
N PRO A 60 2.31 -79.84 -14.65
CA PRO A 60 3.43 -79.89 -15.60
C PRO A 60 3.18 -79.33 -17.01
N GLU A 61 4.27 -78.91 -17.65
CA GLU A 61 4.44 -78.50 -19.06
C GLU A 61 4.22 -79.68 -20.04
N PRO A 62 3.76 -79.43 -21.29
CA PRO A 62 4.74 -79.53 -22.38
C PRO A 62 4.55 -78.58 -23.58
N ALA A 63 5.72 -78.11 -24.08
CA ALA A 63 6.18 -77.94 -25.45
C ALA A 63 5.54 -76.90 -26.42
N PRO A 64 6.36 -76.27 -27.29
CA PRO A 64 6.00 -75.06 -28.03
C PRO A 64 5.42 -75.36 -29.42
N GLU A 65 4.40 -74.62 -29.82
CA GLU A 65 3.94 -74.52 -31.21
C GLU A 65 4.17 -73.11 -31.76
N PRO A 66 4.46 -72.99 -33.08
CA PRO A 66 5.25 -71.91 -33.64
C PRO A 66 4.49 -70.59 -33.75
N ALA A 67 5.22 -69.49 -33.52
CA ALA A 67 4.71 -68.14 -33.72
C ALA A 67 4.25 -67.92 -35.18
N PRO A 68 3.03 -67.40 -35.43
CA PRO A 68 2.71 -66.86 -36.73
C PRO A 68 3.44 -65.52 -36.92
N ALA A 69 3.98 -65.36 -38.12
CA ALA A 69 4.65 -64.17 -38.64
C ALA A 69 3.82 -62.87 -38.44
N PRO A 70 4.46 -61.68 -38.42
CA PRO A 70 3.79 -60.44 -38.05
C PRO A 70 2.61 -60.19 -38.99
N ALA A 71 1.41 -60.13 -38.42
CA ALA A 71 0.25 -59.60 -39.11
C ALA A 71 0.61 -58.16 -39.51
N GLU A 72 0.81 -57.92 -40.80
CA GLU A 72 0.78 -56.57 -41.35
C GLU A 72 -0.55 -55.97 -40.92
N THR A 73 -0.50 -55.04 -39.97
CA THR A 73 -1.62 -54.20 -39.61
C THR A 73 -1.97 -53.39 -40.84
N VAL A 74 -2.89 -53.93 -41.63
CA VAL A 74 -3.61 -53.21 -42.67
C VAL A 74 -4.36 -52.11 -41.94
N ILE A 75 -3.77 -50.92 -41.88
CA ILE A 75 -4.50 -49.71 -41.52
C ILE A 75 -5.60 -49.60 -42.58
N PRO A 76 -6.89 -49.71 -42.22
CA PRO A 76 -7.94 -49.62 -43.21
C PRO A 76 -7.82 -48.28 -43.94
N GLN A 77 -7.56 -48.33 -45.24
CA GLN A 77 -7.36 -47.16 -46.11
C GLN A 77 -8.65 -46.36 -46.37
N SER A 78 -9.63 -46.45 -45.47
CA SER A 78 -10.89 -45.72 -45.54
C SER A 78 -11.16 -44.84 -44.32
N CYS A 79 -10.12 -44.44 -43.57
CA CYS A 79 -10.23 -43.42 -42.53
C CYS A 79 -10.32 -42.00 -43.13
N ALA A 80 -11.07 -41.81 -44.22
CA ALA A 80 -11.40 -40.48 -44.70
C ALA A 80 -12.51 -39.95 -43.81
N ALA A 81 -12.15 -39.05 -42.87
CA ALA A 81 -13.14 -38.31 -42.12
C ALA A 81 -14.08 -37.59 -43.10
N PRO A 82 -15.41 -37.59 -42.86
CA PRO A 82 -16.34 -36.88 -43.72
C PRO A 82 -15.91 -35.42 -43.88
N GLU A 83 -15.98 -34.87 -45.09
CA GLU A 83 -15.52 -33.51 -45.41
C GLU A 83 -16.14 -32.44 -44.49
N GLU A 84 -17.40 -32.65 -44.07
CA GLU A 84 -18.10 -31.80 -43.10
C GLU A 84 -17.46 -31.79 -41.70
N VAL A 85 -16.88 -32.90 -41.26
CA VAL A 85 -16.19 -32.98 -39.97
C VAL A 85 -14.86 -32.21 -40.04
N LEU A 86 -14.17 -32.30 -41.16
CA LEU A 86 -12.90 -31.58 -41.37
C LEU A 86 -13.12 -30.07 -41.45
N SER A 87 -14.20 -29.61 -42.10
CA SER A 87 -14.55 -28.20 -42.15
C SER A 87 -14.99 -27.66 -40.79
N ALA A 88 -15.78 -28.41 -40.02
CA ALA A 88 -16.16 -28.04 -38.65
C ALA A 88 -14.92 -27.87 -37.74
N ILE A 89 -13.97 -28.80 -37.78
CA ILE A 89 -12.71 -28.69 -37.01
C ILE A 89 -11.88 -27.48 -37.46
N ALA A 90 -11.82 -27.19 -38.77
CA ALA A 90 -11.12 -26.01 -39.27
C ALA A 90 -11.76 -24.71 -38.76
N THR A 91 -13.10 -24.62 -38.73
CA THR A 91 -13.80 -23.46 -38.18
C THR A 91 -13.57 -23.29 -36.68
N GLU A 92 -13.61 -24.38 -35.91
CA GLU A 92 -13.36 -24.35 -34.48
C GLU A 92 -11.92 -23.88 -34.17
N ARG A 93 -10.93 -24.38 -34.92
CA ARG A 93 -9.54 -23.92 -34.80
C ARG A 93 -9.40 -22.44 -35.07
N GLY A 94 -10.07 -21.91 -36.10
CA GLY A 94 -10.08 -20.48 -36.39
C GLY A 94 -10.61 -19.65 -35.21
N LEU A 95 -11.75 -20.06 -34.63
CA LEU A 95 -12.33 -19.38 -33.46
C LEU A 95 -11.43 -19.46 -32.22
N LEU A 96 -10.75 -20.59 -32.01
CA LEU A 96 -9.80 -20.76 -30.90
C LEU A 96 -8.55 -19.90 -31.09
N ASP A 97 -8.04 -19.78 -32.32
CA ASP A 97 -6.89 -18.95 -32.65
C ASP A 97 -7.22 -17.46 -32.44
N GLU A 98 -8.42 -17.02 -32.84
CA GLU A 98 -8.92 -15.66 -32.57
C GLU A 98 -9.05 -15.38 -31.06
N GLN A 99 -9.63 -16.31 -30.29
CA GLN A 99 -9.70 -16.18 -28.83
C GLN A 99 -8.31 -16.14 -28.20
N ARG A 100 -7.39 -16.98 -28.68
CA ARG A 100 -6.02 -17.03 -28.16
C ARG A 100 -5.26 -15.75 -28.43
N ALA A 101 -5.42 -15.17 -29.63
CA ALA A 101 -4.86 -13.85 -29.96
C ALA A 101 -5.42 -12.77 -29.02
N ALA A 102 -6.75 -12.70 -28.87
CA ALA A 102 -7.39 -11.72 -27.99
C ALA A 102 -6.97 -11.85 -26.52
N LEU A 103 -6.78 -13.08 -26.02
CA LEU A 103 -6.26 -13.31 -24.66
C LEU A 103 -4.80 -12.91 -24.53
N ASN A 104 -3.98 -13.15 -25.55
CA ASN A 104 -2.57 -12.78 -25.54
C ASN A 104 -2.38 -11.26 -25.56
N ASP A 105 -3.21 -10.54 -26.31
CA ASP A 105 -3.21 -9.08 -26.33
C ASP A 105 -3.57 -8.51 -24.95
N ARG A 106 -4.65 -9.02 -24.34
CA ARG A 106 -5.03 -8.63 -22.97
C ARG A 106 -3.97 -8.96 -21.94
N ALA A 107 -3.33 -10.13 -22.05
CA ALA A 107 -2.25 -10.51 -21.15
C ALA A 107 -1.06 -9.55 -21.25
N SER A 108 -0.76 -9.09 -22.47
CA SER A 108 0.31 -8.10 -22.71
C SER A 108 -0.04 -6.73 -22.14
N GLU A 109 -1.29 -6.28 -22.29
CA GLU A 109 -1.78 -5.03 -21.68
C GLU A 109 -1.72 -5.07 -20.15
N ILE A 110 -2.15 -6.18 -19.54
CA ILE A 110 -2.10 -6.37 -18.09
C ILE A 110 -0.65 -6.39 -17.60
N ALA A 111 0.25 -7.10 -18.29
CA ALA A 111 1.65 -7.15 -17.91
C ALA A 111 2.31 -5.76 -17.90
N LEU A 112 2.01 -4.92 -18.92
CA LEU A 112 2.49 -3.54 -18.97
C LEU A 112 1.92 -2.67 -17.83
N ALA A 113 0.63 -2.86 -17.52
CA ALA A 113 -0.01 -2.15 -16.42
C ALA A 113 0.58 -2.56 -15.06
N GLU A 114 0.84 -3.86 -14.84
CA GLU A 114 1.49 -4.38 -13.63
C GLU A 114 2.91 -3.84 -13.47
N GLU A 115 3.71 -3.79 -14.54
CA GLU A 115 5.04 -3.20 -14.53
C GLU A 115 4.98 -1.70 -14.18
N THR A 116 4.07 -0.97 -14.80
CA THR A 116 3.88 0.47 -14.52
C THR A 116 3.48 0.71 -13.07
N LEU A 117 2.55 -0.09 -12.53
CA LEU A 117 2.15 -0.02 -11.13
C LEU A 117 3.32 -0.34 -10.19
N ALA A 118 4.12 -1.37 -10.49
CA ALA A 118 5.29 -1.71 -9.70
C ALA A 118 6.29 -0.54 -9.64
N ILE A 119 6.56 0.12 -10.78
CA ILE A 119 7.44 1.30 -10.83
C ILE A 119 6.88 2.46 -10.00
N GLU A 120 5.60 2.79 -10.15
CA GLU A 120 4.99 3.90 -9.42
C GLU A 120 4.91 3.61 -7.91
N THR A 121 4.64 2.37 -7.51
CA THR A 121 4.65 1.99 -6.08
C THR A 121 6.05 2.11 -5.48
N ALA A 122 7.09 1.62 -6.15
CA ALA A 122 8.46 1.75 -5.69
C ALA A 122 8.88 3.22 -5.54
N ARG A 123 8.49 4.07 -6.50
CA ARG A 123 8.71 5.51 -6.45
C ARG A 123 8.00 6.15 -5.26
N LEU A 124 6.74 5.81 -5.03
CA LEU A 124 5.98 6.36 -3.89
C LEU A 124 6.57 5.91 -2.54
N GLU A 125 7.06 4.68 -2.44
CA GLU A 125 7.74 4.17 -1.25
C GLU A 125 9.06 4.93 -0.98
N GLU A 126 9.84 5.19 -2.03
CA GLU A 126 11.06 6.01 -1.93
C GLU A 126 10.74 7.42 -1.43
N LEU A 127 9.79 8.12 -2.07
CA LEU A 127 9.37 9.46 -1.65
C LEU A 127 8.83 9.48 -0.22
N ARG A 128 8.08 8.45 0.17
CA ARG A 128 7.59 8.30 1.54
C ARG A 128 8.76 8.17 2.52
N GLY A 129 9.76 7.35 2.21
CA GLY A 129 10.96 7.19 3.03
C GLY A 129 11.74 8.50 3.17
N GLU A 130 11.89 9.26 2.07
CA GLU A 130 12.52 10.58 2.11
C GLU A 130 11.74 11.57 2.98
N LEU A 131 10.40 11.60 2.86
CA LEU A 131 9.54 12.46 3.68
C LEU A 131 9.59 12.09 5.16
N GLU A 132 9.50 10.81 5.50
CA GLU A 132 9.66 10.33 6.87
C GLU A 132 11.04 10.73 7.43
N GLY A 133 12.11 10.58 6.62
CA GLY A 133 13.45 11.00 6.99
C GLY A 133 13.65 12.52 7.11
N LEU A 134 12.88 13.33 6.38
CA LEU A 134 12.89 14.79 6.55
C LEU A 134 12.11 15.20 7.80
N LEU A 135 10.98 14.55 8.07
CA LEU A 135 10.16 14.82 9.25
C LEU A 135 10.93 14.51 10.54
N THR A 136 11.63 13.38 10.61
CA THR A 136 12.48 13.04 11.75
C THR A 136 13.58 14.07 11.98
N LYS A 137 14.27 14.52 10.92
CA LYS A 137 15.27 15.59 11.01
C LYS A 137 14.70 16.91 11.53
N ILE A 138 13.49 17.26 11.10
CA ILE A 138 12.81 18.48 11.57
C ILE A 138 12.45 18.35 13.06
N ASP A 139 11.94 17.18 13.47
CA ASP A 139 11.59 16.93 14.87
C ASP A 139 12.82 16.93 15.77
N GLU A 140 13.92 16.31 15.35
CA GLU A 140 15.21 16.34 16.04
C GLU A 140 15.76 17.77 16.16
N ALA A 141 15.74 18.54 15.07
CA ALA A 141 16.21 19.93 15.08
C ALA A 141 15.34 20.80 16.01
N ARG A 142 14.02 20.64 15.97
CA ARG A 142 13.08 21.35 16.86
C ARG A 142 13.33 20.97 18.32
N GLN A 143 13.52 19.69 18.61
CA GLN A 143 13.82 19.22 19.96
C GLN A 143 15.14 19.80 20.48
N ALA A 144 16.19 19.78 19.65
CA ALA A 144 17.49 20.38 19.97
C ALA A 144 17.40 21.90 20.22
N ASP A 145 16.58 22.62 19.45
CA ASP A 145 16.33 24.04 19.67
C ASP A 145 15.62 24.32 21.00
N VAL A 146 14.60 23.52 21.33
CA VAL A 146 13.92 23.61 22.64
C VAL A 146 14.89 23.32 23.77
N GLU A 147 15.69 22.26 23.68
CA GLU A 147 16.69 21.90 24.69
C GLU A 147 17.72 23.01 24.89
N ARG A 148 18.17 23.63 23.80
CA ARG A 148 19.09 24.78 23.85
C ARG A 148 18.45 25.98 24.55
N LEU A 149 17.17 26.26 24.29
CA LEU A 149 16.43 27.32 25.00
C LEU A 149 16.29 26.98 26.49
N VAL A 150 15.90 25.75 26.83
CA VAL A 150 15.80 25.30 28.22
C VAL A 150 17.14 25.47 28.93
N ALA A 151 18.25 25.05 28.31
CA ALA A 151 19.59 25.19 28.89
C ALA A 151 19.94 26.67 29.16
N LEU A 152 19.55 27.60 28.31
CA LEU A 152 19.76 29.03 28.54
C LEU A 152 19.02 29.52 29.79
N TYR A 153 17.76 29.12 29.95
CA TYR A 153 16.92 29.54 31.08
C TYR A 153 17.26 28.83 32.39
N VAL A 154 17.72 27.59 32.36
CA VAL A 154 18.18 26.86 33.55
C VAL A 154 19.49 27.45 34.09
N ASN A 155 20.37 27.92 33.21
CA ASN A 155 21.67 28.49 33.61
C ASN A 155 21.58 29.95 34.13
N MET A 156 20.41 30.58 34.07
CA MET A 156 20.19 31.92 34.65
C MET A 156 19.47 31.85 36.01
N LYS A 157 19.38 32.98 36.72
CA LYS A 157 18.71 32.99 38.03
C LYS A 157 17.20 32.76 37.85
N PRO A 158 16.54 31.92 38.68
CA PRO A 158 15.11 31.61 38.52
C PRO A 158 14.20 32.83 38.51
N ARG A 159 14.51 33.87 39.30
CA ARG A 159 13.74 35.13 39.30
C ARG A 159 13.89 35.94 38.01
N GLU A 160 15.08 35.93 37.41
CA GLU A 160 15.34 36.60 36.13
C GLU A 160 14.62 35.86 35.00
N ALA A 161 14.70 34.53 34.97
CA ALA A 161 13.96 33.68 34.04
C ALA A 161 12.45 33.89 34.13
N ALA A 162 11.90 33.92 35.35
CA ALA A 162 10.47 34.15 35.58
C ALA A 162 10.00 35.52 35.07
N THR A 163 10.85 36.56 35.21
CA THR A 163 10.54 37.90 34.71
C THR A 163 10.43 37.90 33.18
N ILE A 164 11.39 37.26 32.49
CA ILE A 164 11.35 37.13 31.02
C ILE A 164 10.15 36.28 30.58
N MET A 165 9.86 35.17 31.27
CA MET A 165 8.71 34.30 30.98
C MET A 165 7.36 34.99 31.20
N ASN A 166 7.29 36.02 32.05
CA ASN A 166 6.08 36.82 32.23
C ASN A 166 5.78 37.73 31.03
N ASP A 167 6.79 38.11 30.25
CA ASP A 167 6.63 39.00 29.09
C ASP A 167 6.64 38.23 27.76
N LEU A 168 7.14 36.99 27.76
CA LEU A 168 7.20 36.12 26.59
C LEU A 168 5.78 35.71 26.12
N ASP A 169 5.67 35.27 24.87
CA ASP A 169 4.45 34.63 24.37
C ASP A 169 4.12 33.37 25.20
N ILE A 170 2.82 33.16 25.46
CA ILE A 170 2.37 32.09 26.36
C ILE A 170 2.65 30.70 25.79
N GLU A 171 2.59 30.50 24.47
CA GLU A 171 2.84 29.20 23.84
C GLU A 171 4.32 28.81 23.91
N VAL A 172 5.19 29.81 23.74
CA VAL A 172 6.65 29.62 23.88
C VAL A 172 7.01 29.34 25.33
N ALA A 173 6.43 30.09 26.28
CA ALA A 173 6.63 29.84 27.71
C ALA A 173 6.19 28.43 28.11
N VAL A 174 5.01 27.99 27.66
CA VAL A 174 4.49 26.63 27.88
C VAL A 174 5.44 25.57 27.32
N THR A 175 5.96 25.77 26.10
CA THR A 175 6.85 24.80 25.46
C THR A 175 8.19 24.68 26.19
N VAL A 176 8.78 25.80 26.61
CA VAL A 176 10.06 25.81 27.34
C VAL A 176 9.90 25.29 28.77
N LEU A 177 8.88 25.74 29.51
CA LEU A 177 8.64 25.27 30.88
C LEU A 177 8.20 23.80 30.93
N GLY A 178 7.43 23.34 29.93
CA GLY A 178 7.02 21.94 29.83
C GLY A 178 8.16 20.98 29.46
N ALA A 179 9.18 21.46 28.76
CA ALA A 179 10.39 20.69 28.44
C ALA A 179 11.49 20.77 29.52
N MET A 180 11.34 21.66 30.51
CA MET A 180 12.32 21.87 31.56
C MET A 180 12.23 20.79 32.64
N PRO A 181 13.37 20.36 33.24
CA PRO A 181 13.34 19.47 34.40
C PRO A 181 12.55 20.08 35.57
N GLU A 182 11.73 19.27 36.24
CA GLU A 182 10.82 19.73 37.31
C GLU A 182 11.56 20.51 38.42
N ARG A 183 12.78 20.07 38.76
CA ARG A 183 13.62 20.71 39.78
C ARG A 183 13.94 22.17 39.46
N ASP A 184 14.15 22.47 38.18
CA ASP A 184 14.55 23.79 37.72
C ASP A 184 13.32 24.64 37.33
N ALA A 185 12.25 24.00 36.86
CA ALA A 185 10.98 24.64 36.53
C ALA A 185 10.22 25.17 37.76
N ALA A 186 10.21 24.41 38.86
CA ALA A 186 9.50 24.77 40.10
C ALA A 186 9.87 26.17 40.67
N PRO A 187 11.17 26.51 40.86
CA PRO A 187 11.53 27.83 41.36
C PRO A 187 11.26 28.97 40.36
N VAL A 188 11.23 28.68 39.06
CA VAL A 188 10.85 29.65 38.03
C VAL A 188 9.35 29.96 38.13
N LEU A 189 8.50 28.93 38.15
CA LEU A 189 7.04 29.09 38.33
C LEU A 189 6.70 29.82 39.62
N ALA A 190 7.41 29.53 40.73
CA ALA A 190 7.19 30.20 42.01
C ALA A 190 7.52 31.71 41.99
N ALA A 191 8.39 32.15 41.09
CA ALA A 191 8.77 33.55 40.91
C ALA A 191 7.95 34.27 39.82
N MET A 192 7.06 33.58 39.11
CA MET A 192 6.20 34.15 38.06
C MET A 192 4.96 34.85 38.63
N ASN A 193 4.25 35.58 37.78
CA ASN A 193 2.93 36.10 38.12
C ASN A 193 1.93 34.93 38.31
N VAL A 194 1.16 34.96 39.40
CA VAL A 194 0.23 33.89 39.78
C VAL A 194 -0.78 33.56 38.68
N VAL A 195 -1.37 34.57 38.02
CA VAL A 195 -2.35 34.37 36.94
C VAL A 195 -1.71 33.67 35.76
N ARG A 196 -0.50 34.07 35.40
CA ARG A 196 0.23 33.51 34.27
C ARG A 196 0.73 32.09 34.55
N ALA A 197 1.24 31.84 35.76
CA ALA A 197 1.66 30.50 36.17
C ALA A 197 0.49 29.50 36.17
N GLN A 198 -0.72 29.92 36.61
CA GLN A 198 -1.93 29.10 36.53
C GLN A 198 -2.32 28.80 35.07
N ALA A 199 -2.32 29.82 34.20
CA ALA A 199 -2.64 29.65 32.79
C ALA A 199 -1.67 28.67 32.10
N ILE A 200 -0.36 28.85 32.29
CA ILE A 200 0.67 27.94 31.76
C ILE A 200 0.47 26.51 32.27
N SER A 201 0.22 26.35 33.57
CA SER A 201 0.01 25.03 34.18
C SER A 201 -1.23 24.32 33.61
N MET A 202 -2.32 25.08 33.37
CA MET A 202 -3.52 24.54 32.75
C MET A 202 -3.25 24.11 31.30
N ILE A 203 -2.56 24.93 30.51
CA ILE A 203 -2.25 24.62 29.11
C ILE A 203 -1.31 23.39 29.01
N ILE A 204 -0.31 23.27 29.89
CA ILE A 204 0.56 22.09 29.96
C ILE A 204 -0.28 20.84 30.26
N LEU A 205 -1.19 20.93 31.24
CA LEU A 205 -2.07 19.82 31.59
C LEU A 205 -3.00 19.43 30.44
N GLU A 206 -3.62 20.40 29.76
CA GLU A 206 -4.47 20.15 28.60
C GLU A 206 -3.68 19.49 27.47
N ARG A 207 -2.50 20.03 27.10
CA ARG A 207 -1.64 19.43 26.07
C ARG A 207 -1.23 18.00 26.40
N SER A 208 -0.98 17.68 27.68
CA SER A 208 -0.64 16.32 28.11
C SER A 208 -1.82 15.34 28.05
N LYS A 209 -3.04 15.83 28.24
CA LYS A 209 -4.29 15.04 28.14
C LYS A 209 -4.68 14.75 26.69
N LEU A 210 -3.96 15.32 25.74
CA LEU A 210 -4.21 15.18 24.31
C LEU A 210 -3.17 14.26 23.63
N PRO A 211 -3.31 12.92 23.74
CA PRO A 211 -2.89 12.03 22.66
C PRO A 211 -3.92 11.95 21.51
N GLY A 212 -5.08 12.63 21.61
CA GLY A 212 -6.25 12.34 20.77
C GLY A 212 -7.18 13.50 20.37
N ASP A 213 -6.84 14.77 20.56
CA ASP A 213 -7.65 15.89 20.02
C ASP A 213 -7.35 16.17 18.55
N GLN A 214 -7.64 15.17 17.73
CA GLN A 214 -7.99 15.36 16.32
C GLN A 214 -9.52 15.18 16.13
N ARG A 215 -10.29 15.07 17.22
CA ARG A 215 -11.72 14.76 17.18
C ARG A 215 -12.55 15.52 18.23
N LEU A 216 -12.36 16.83 18.35
CA LEU A 216 -13.39 17.72 18.93
C LEU A 216 -14.43 18.20 17.88
N ASN A 217 -14.79 17.34 16.92
CA ASN A 217 -15.99 17.52 16.09
C ASN A 217 -17.21 17.00 16.84
N GLY A 218 -17.62 17.64 17.94
CA GLY A 218 -18.81 17.14 18.66
C GLY A 218 -19.25 17.83 19.93
N ILE A 219 -18.47 18.73 20.52
CA ILE A 219 -18.93 19.46 21.71
C ILE A 219 -19.80 20.63 21.24
N ARG A 220 -21.10 20.39 21.09
CA ARG A 220 -22.08 21.48 21.10
C ARG A 220 -22.15 22.01 22.52
N LEU A 221 -21.65 23.22 22.72
CA LEU A 221 -21.99 24.02 23.89
C LEU A 221 -23.48 24.36 23.77
N GLN A 222 -24.29 23.80 24.68
CA GLN A 222 -25.66 24.27 24.94
C GLN A 222 -25.60 25.36 26.01
#